data_AF-A0A3D5DRC6-F1
#
_entry.id   AF-A0A3D5DRC6-F1
#
_cell.length_a   1.000
_cell.length_b   1.000
_cell.length_c   1.000
_cell.angle_alpha   90.00
_cell.angle_beta   90.00
_cell.angle_gamma   90.00
#
_symmetry.space_group_name_H-M   'P 1'
#
loop_
_entity.id
_entity.type
_entity.pdbx_description
1 polymer ?
#
loop_
_entity_poly.entity_id
_entity_poly.type
_entity_poly.pdbx_seq_one_letter_code
_entity_poly.pdbx_strand_id
1 'polypeptide(L)'
;MVADELVADEFSAGASDLERYHYGWSVVSCLPATMGDPRTSATGAVMRPATLRRYAQQAGLRSVEILPLQTETWRFYRLTP
;
A
#
# COMPACT_ATOMS: atom_id res chain seq x y z
N MET A 1 -2.96 8.41 11.06
CA MET A 1 -3.82 7.87 9.99
C MET A 1 -2.98 7.75 8.74
N VAL A 2 -3.19 6.70 7.93
CA VAL A 2 -2.46 6.49 6.66
C VAL A 2 -3.48 6.41 5.54
N ALA A 3 -3.21 7.10 4.43
CA ALA A 3 -3.92 6.95 3.16
C ALA A 3 -3.02 6.22 2.18
N ASP A 4 -3.60 5.35 1.36
CA ASP A 4 -2.90 4.41 0.48
C ASP A 4 -3.75 4.13 -0.75
N GLU A 5 -3.11 3.81 -1.87
CA GLU A 5 -3.78 3.53 -3.14
C GLU A 5 -4.84 2.41 -2.99
N LEU A 6 -6.00 2.59 -3.61
CA LEU A 6 -7.08 1.61 -3.61
C LEU A 6 -6.74 0.43 -4.55
N VAL A 7 -5.95 -0.50 -4.02
CA VAL A 7 -5.60 -1.77 -4.68
C VAL A 7 -6.33 -2.94 -4.01
N ALA A 8 -6.54 -4.05 -4.73
CA ALA A 8 -7.15 -5.25 -4.16
C ALA A 8 -6.34 -5.79 -2.97
N ASP A 9 -6.93 -6.66 -2.16
CA ASP A 9 -6.24 -7.19 -0.99
C ASP A 9 -5.15 -8.21 -1.36
N GLU A 10 -5.33 -8.88 -2.50
CA GLU A 10 -4.41 -9.88 -3.05
C GLU A 10 -4.20 -9.68 -4.56
N PHE A 11 -3.11 -10.24 -5.08
CA PHE A 11 -2.84 -10.22 -6.51
C PHE A 11 -3.78 -11.16 -7.27
N SER A 12 -4.33 -10.66 -8.38
CA SER A 12 -5.12 -11.44 -9.32
C SER A 12 -4.79 -11.04 -10.75
N ALA A 13 -4.83 -12.00 -11.67
CA ALA A 13 -4.62 -11.74 -13.10
C ALA A 13 -5.71 -10.82 -13.70
N GLY A 14 -6.91 -10.81 -13.11
CA GLY A 14 -8.03 -9.96 -13.52
C GLY A 14 -8.06 -8.60 -12.83
N ALA A 15 -6.91 -7.92 -12.73
CA ALA A 15 -6.82 -6.64 -12.02
C ALA A 15 -7.66 -5.54 -12.69
N SER A 16 -8.32 -4.71 -11.86
CA SER A 16 -9.06 -3.54 -12.32
C SER A 16 -8.16 -2.55 -13.06
N ASP A 17 -8.75 -1.66 -13.87
CA ASP A 17 -7.98 -0.62 -14.57
C ASP A 17 -7.24 0.29 -13.57
N LEU A 18 -7.85 0.59 -12.43
CA LEU A 18 -7.25 1.38 -11.36
C LEU A 18 -6.01 0.69 -10.77
N GLU A 19 -6.10 -0.61 -10.48
CA GLU A 19 -4.95 -1.36 -9.96
C GLU A 19 -3.82 -1.45 -10.99
N ARG A 20 -4.15 -1.65 -12.28
CA ARG A 20 -3.15 -1.61 -13.36
C ARG A 20 -2.50 -0.24 -13.49
N TYR A 21 -3.26 0.85 -13.31
CA TYR A 21 -2.74 2.21 -13.28
C TYR A 21 -1.75 2.42 -12.12
N HIS A 22 -2.12 2.02 -10.90
CA HIS A 22 -1.22 2.09 -9.74
C HIS A 22 0.03 1.22 -9.92
N TYR A 23 -0.12 0.02 -10.48
CA TYR A 23 1.00 -0.86 -10.80
C TYR A 23 1.95 -0.23 -11.82
N GLY A 24 1.41 0.40 -12.86
CA GLY A 24 2.19 1.16 -13.84
C GLY A 24 3.04 2.23 -13.17
N TRP A 25 2.42 3.10 -12.36
CA TRP A 25 3.14 4.14 -11.62
C TRP A 25 4.16 3.59 -10.63
N SER A 26 3.82 2.49 -9.96
CA SER A 26 4.73 1.78 -9.07
C SER A 26 6.02 1.40 -9.80
N VAL A 27 5.91 0.72 -10.95
CA VAL A 27 7.05 0.22 -11.71
C VAL A 27 7.88 1.33 -12.35
N VAL A 28 7.23 2.36 -12.90
CA VAL A 28 7.94 3.39 -13.67
C VAL A 28 8.48 4.56 -12.84
N SER A 29 7.98 4.76 -11.61
CA SER A 29 8.32 5.92 -10.80
C SER A 29 8.55 5.58 -9.32
N CYS A 30 7.52 5.09 -8.61
CA CYS A 30 7.54 5.04 -7.14
C CYS A 30 8.57 4.03 -6.61
N LEU A 31 8.64 2.84 -7.22
CA LEU A 31 9.58 1.80 -6.83
C LEU A 31 11.04 2.19 -7.21
N PRO A 32 11.36 2.54 -8.48
CA PRO A 32 12.71 2.95 -8.84
C PRO A 32 13.27 4.11 -8.01
N ALA A 33 12.43 5.05 -7.60
CA ALA A 33 12.83 6.21 -6.80
C ALA A 33 13.44 5.83 -5.43
N THR A 34 13.15 4.64 -4.90
CA THR A 34 13.57 4.23 -3.54
C THR A 34 14.53 3.04 -3.52
N MET A 35 14.64 2.27 -4.61
CA MET A 35 15.46 1.04 -4.67
C MET A 35 16.96 1.26 -4.41
N GLY A 36 17.48 2.47 -4.59
CA GLY A 36 18.90 2.79 -4.36
C GLY A 36 19.27 3.02 -2.89
N ASP A 37 18.30 3.19 -1.99
CA ASP A 37 18.54 3.43 -0.56
C ASP A 37 18.23 2.16 0.26
N PRO A 38 19.26 1.53 0.88
CA PRO A 38 19.09 0.30 1.65
C PRO A 38 18.27 0.47 2.93
N ARG A 39 17.94 1.70 3.32
CA ARG A 39 17.08 2.00 4.47
C ARG A 39 15.58 1.92 4.14
N THR A 40 15.22 1.77 2.87
CA THR A 40 13.83 1.68 2.44
C THR A 40 13.44 0.22 2.18
N SER A 41 12.16 -0.09 2.31
CA SER A 41 11.63 -1.40 1.89
C SER A 41 11.27 -1.46 0.40
N ALA A 42 11.49 -0.37 -0.35
CA ALA A 42 11.18 -0.25 -1.77
C ALA A 42 9.81 -0.87 -2.13
N THR A 43 8.73 -0.41 -1.48
CA THR A 43 7.39 -1.02 -1.61
C THR A 43 6.73 -0.71 -2.95
N GLY A 44 6.99 0.47 -3.51
CA GLY A 44 6.20 1.01 -4.62
C GLY A 44 4.80 1.48 -4.19
N ALA A 45 3.92 1.69 -5.17
CA ALA A 45 2.56 2.23 -4.97
C ALA A 45 1.46 1.16 -4.78
N VAL A 46 1.79 -0.13 -4.97
CA VAL A 46 0.83 -1.24 -4.78
C VAL A 46 1.04 -1.86 -3.40
N MET A 47 0.81 -1.06 -2.35
CA MET A 47 0.93 -1.55 -0.99
C MET A 47 -0.33 -2.31 -0.58
N ARG A 48 -0.27 -3.64 -0.62
CA ARG A 48 -1.37 -4.48 -0.14
C ARG A 48 -1.58 -4.29 1.39
N PRO A 49 -2.81 -4.47 1.91
CA PRO A 49 -3.06 -4.34 3.35
C PRO A 49 -2.19 -5.24 4.23
N ALA A 50 -1.84 -6.45 3.75
CA ALA A 50 -0.94 -7.35 4.45
C ALA A 50 0.47 -6.74 4.64
N THR A 51 0.96 -6.00 3.64
CA THR A 51 2.25 -5.31 3.70
C THR A 51 2.24 -4.20 4.75
N LEU A 52 1.20 -3.36 4.78
CA LEU A 52 1.09 -2.31 5.79
C LEU A 52 0.96 -2.89 7.21
N ARG A 53 0.18 -3.97 7.38
CA ARG A 53 0.10 -4.69 8.66
C ARG A 53 1.45 -5.18 9.14
N ARG A 54 2.26 -5.76 8.22
CA ARG A 54 3.63 -6.19 8.53
C ARG A 54 4.50 -5.01 8.97
N TYR A 55 4.47 -3.88 8.27
CA TYR A 55 5.23 -2.69 8.66
C TYR A 55 4.81 -2.15 10.02
N ALA A 56 3.50 -2.09 10.28
CA ALA A 56 3.00 -1.64 11.57
C ALA A 56 3.44 -2.56 12.72
N GLN A 57 3.38 -3.88 12.53
CA GLN A 57 3.87 -4.85 13.50
C GLN A 57 5.37 -4.69 13.76
N GLN A 58 6.17 -4.53 12.70
CA GLN A 58 7.62 -4.30 12.81
C GLN A 58 7.95 -2.98 13.55
N ALA A 59 7.09 -1.97 13.41
CA ALA A 59 7.21 -0.70 14.12
C ALA A 59 6.70 -0.76 15.57
N GLY A 60 6.20 -1.91 16.04
CA GLY A 60 5.67 -2.07 17.40
C GLY A 60 4.28 -1.49 17.62
N LEU A 61 3.52 -1.21 16.55
CA LEU A 61 2.14 -0.73 16.65
C LEU A 61 1.19 -1.87 16.99
N ARG A 62 0.25 -1.60 17.89
CA ARG A 62 -0.73 -2.58 18.38
C ARG A 62 -1.73 -3.04 17.33
N SER A 63 -2.24 -2.14 16.48
CA SER A 63 -3.24 -2.53 15.49
C SER A 63 -3.26 -1.67 14.23
N VAL A 64 -3.77 -2.28 13.17
CA VAL A 64 -4.09 -1.64 11.88
C VAL A 64 -5.53 -1.97 11.53
N GLU A 65 -6.35 -0.94 11.37
CA GLU A 65 -7.75 -1.06 11.00
C GLU A 65 -7.99 -0.34 9.69
N ILE A 66 -8.70 -0.99 8.76
CA ILE A 66 -9.18 -0.36 7.53
C ILE A 66 -10.47 0.37 7.86
N LEU A 67 -10.54 1.67 7.56
CA LEU A 67 -11.75 2.44 7.78
C LEU A 67 -12.78 2.11 6.69
N PRO A 68 -14.09 1.98 7.04
CA PRO A 68 -15.16 1.63 6.10
C PRO A 68 -15.58 2.83 5.25
N LEU A 69 -14.62 3.53 4.64
CA LEU A 69 -14.83 4.68 3.77
C LEU A 69 -14.86 4.19 2.32
N GLN A 70 -15.94 4.49 1.60
CA GLN A 70 -16.00 4.26 0.17
C GLN A 70 -15.43 5.49 -0.56
N THR A 71 -14.32 5.30 -1.25
CA THR A 71 -13.73 6.34 -2.12
C THR A 71 -13.35 5.74 -3.47
N GLU A 72 -13.03 6.60 -4.43
CA GLU A 72 -12.71 6.16 -5.79
C GLU A 72 -11.27 5.67 -5.94
N THR A 73 -10.33 6.17 -5.14
CA THR A 73 -8.89 5.96 -5.36
C THR A 73 -8.07 5.66 -4.10
N TRP A 74 -8.64 5.83 -2.91
CA TRP A 74 -7.90 5.71 -1.64
C TRP A 74 -8.53 4.72 -0.67
N ARG A 75 -7.68 3.95 -0.01
CA ARG A 75 -7.99 3.22 1.22
C ARG A 75 -7.38 3.97 2.40
N PHE A 76 -8.10 4.00 3.53
CA PHE A 76 -7.63 4.65 4.75
C PHE A 76 -7.44 3.64 5.87
N TYR A 77 -6.33 3.81 6.60
CA TYR A 77 -5.99 2.99 7.75
C TYR A 77 -5.87 3.84 9.02
N ARG A 78 -6.46 3.33 10.10
CA ARG A 78 -6.18 3.77 11.46
C ARG A 78 -5.12 2.86 12.07
N LEU A 79 -4.01 3.46 12.48
CA LEU A 79 -2.93 2.80 13.21
C LEU A 79 -3.07 3.16 14.69
N THR A 80 -2.99 2.16 15.57
CA THR A 80 -2.98 2.39 17.03
C THR A 80 -1.63 2.00 17.63
N PRO A 81 -1.07 2.82 18.54
CA PRO A 81 0.15 2.47 19.28
C PRO A 81 -0.02 1.23 20.15
#